data_AF-A0A7S0BEJ0-F1
#
_entry.id   AF-A0A7S0BEJ0-F1
#
_cell.length_a   1.000
_cell.length_b   1.000
_cell.length_c   1.000
_cell.angle_alpha   90.00
_cell.angle_beta   90.00
_cell.angle_gamma   90.00
#
_symmetry.space_group_name_H-M   'P 1'
#
loop_
_entity.id
_entity.type
_entity.pdbx_description
1 polymer ?
#
loop_
_entity_poly.entity_id
_entity_poly.type
_entity_poly.pdbx_seq_one_letter_code
_entity_poly.pdbx_strand_id
1 'polypeptide(L)'
;TNAGFALFESESLRWPGFVEFDDLNSKVLTFSSEKNEYKIWGLGNYEHLYTITDSRIQEIKVSPSILLLIFSRSHGGGYIPLRILDVETGKVLRDFKHLLHRHKKIDFMEQFNEKLLIKQERENLQIVDVNTSRVVEVERSHFLTPT
;
A
#
# COMPACT_ATOMS: atom_id res chain seq x y z
N THR A 1 6.58 6.31 39.51
CA THR A 1 5.48 6.71 38.62
C THR A 1 6.01 6.75 37.20
N ASN A 2 5.82 5.67 36.42
CA ASN A 2 6.29 5.64 35.05
C ASN A 2 5.17 6.20 34.16
N ALA A 3 5.05 7.53 34.14
CA ALA A 3 4.24 8.18 33.11
C ALA A 3 4.93 7.86 31.79
N GLY A 4 4.32 7.04 30.95
CA GLY A 4 4.88 6.74 29.62
C GLY A 4 5.25 8.02 28.87
N PHE A 5 6.14 7.91 27.90
CA PHE A 5 6.53 9.04 27.07
C PHE A 5 5.66 9.09 25.80
N ALA A 6 5.43 10.29 25.28
CA ALA A 6 4.68 10.47 24.05
C ALA A 6 5.52 10.06 22.84
N LEU A 7 4.87 9.44 21.86
CA LEU A 7 5.48 9.01 20.60
C LEU A 7 4.94 9.86 19.45
N PHE A 8 5.80 10.10 18.45
CA PHE A 8 5.42 10.76 17.20
C PHE A 8 4.82 12.16 17.40
N GLU A 9 5.31 12.93 18.37
CA GLU A 9 4.80 14.29 18.67
C GLU A 9 4.87 15.24 17.46
N SER A 10 5.76 14.97 16.48
CA SER A 10 5.87 15.71 15.23
C SER A 10 4.82 15.33 14.17
N GLU A 11 4.05 14.27 14.40
CA GLU A 11 3.11 13.70 13.44
C GLU A 11 1.67 14.13 13.73
N SER A 12 0.94 14.44 12.66
CA SER A 12 -0.48 14.75 12.69
C SER A 12 -1.25 13.49 12.25
N LEU A 13 -1.59 12.63 13.22
CA LEU A 13 -2.30 11.37 12.99
C LEU A 13 -3.84 11.54 12.97
N ARG A 14 -4.30 12.75 12.65
CA ARG A 14 -5.74 13.01 12.47
C ARG A 14 -6.16 12.43 11.14
N TRP A 15 -7.32 11.78 11.10
CA TRP A 15 -7.88 11.25 9.86
C TRP A 15 -7.85 12.32 8.74
N PRO A 16 -7.40 11.98 7.52
CA PRO A 16 -7.05 10.64 7.03
C PRO A 16 -5.62 10.15 7.34
N GLY A 17 -4.85 10.87 8.17
CA GLY A 17 -3.59 10.38 8.74
C GLY A 17 -3.78 9.17 9.64
N PHE A 18 -2.74 8.33 9.74
CA PHE A 18 -2.79 7.08 10.51
C PHE A 18 -1.42 6.67 11.04
N VAL A 19 -1.43 5.73 11.99
CA VAL A 19 -0.26 5.00 12.48
C VAL A 19 -0.55 3.50 12.40
N GLU A 20 0.41 2.73 11.89
CA GLU A 20 0.37 1.28 11.79
C GLU A 20 1.64 0.69 12.43
N PHE A 21 1.45 -0.23 13.37
CA PHE A 21 2.54 -0.95 14.02
C PHE A 21 2.71 -2.29 13.31
N ASP A 22 3.90 -2.52 12.76
CA ASP A 22 4.25 -3.73 12.04
C ASP A 22 5.38 -4.44 12.80
N ASP A 23 4.98 -5.42 13.59
CA ASP A 23 5.88 -6.25 14.39
C ASP A 23 6.73 -7.19 13.52
N LEU A 24 6.18 -7.67 12.40
CA LEU A 24 6.87 -8.57 11.47
C LEU A 24 8.11 -7.92 10.87
N ASN A 25 8.03 -6.65 10.45
CA ASN A 25 9.20 -5.91 9.96
C ASN A 25 9.90 -5.09 11.05
N SER A 26 9.41 -5.12 12.30
CA SER A 26 9.89 -4.28 13.39
C SER A 26 9.89 -2.78 13.03
N LYS A 27 8.80 -2.33 12.39
CA LYS A 27 8.61 -0.94 11.94
C LYS A 27 7.33 -0.34 12.48
N VAL A 28 7.27 1.00 12.41
CA VAL A 28 6.03 1.76 12.49
C VAL A 28 5.90 2.59 11.23
N LEU A 29 4.72 2.57 10.61
CA LEU A 29 4.37 3.42 9.48
C LEU A 29 3.42 4.52 9.97
N THR A 30 3.75 5.78 9.69
CA THR A 30 2.83 6.90 9.92
C THR A 30 2.53 7.63 8.61
N PHE A 31 1.30 8.08 8.44
CA PHE A 31 0.91 8.97 7.36
C PHE A 31 0.39 10.30 7.92
N SER A 32 0.94 11.40 7.43
CA SER A 32 0.46 12.75 7.72
C SER A 32 -0.30 13.28 6.50
N SER A 33 -1.61 13.46 6.63
CA SER A 33 -2.43 14.01 5.54
C SER A 33 -2.16 15.50 5.28
N GLU A 34 -1.71 16.24 6.28
CA GLU A 34 -1.36 17.66 6.16
C GLU A 34 -0.11 17.85 5.30
N LYS A 35 0.91 17.01 5.52
CA LYS A 35 2.19 17.08 4.79
C LYS A 35 2.19 16.20 3.54
N ASN A 36 1.25 15.26 3.44
CA ASN A 36 1.19 14.22 2.43
C ASN A 36 2.47 13.36 2.39
N GLU A 37 2.91 12.93 3.57
CA GLU A 37 4.16 12.18 3.76
C GLU A 37 3.90 10.91 4.54
N TYR A 38 4.57 9.84 4.12
CA TYR A 38 4.67 8.61 4.90
C TYR A 38 6.04 8.58 5.57
N LYS A 39 6.10 8.15 6.83
CA LYS A 39 7.36 7.97 7.55
C LYS A 39 7.44 6.57 8.12
N ILE A 40 8.65 6.01 8.04
CA ILE A 40 9.00 4.72 8.61
C ILE A 40 9.87 4.97 9.83
N TRP A 41 9.52 4.32 10.93
CA TRP A 41 10.21 4.40 12.20
C TRP A 41 10.62 2.99 12.65
N GLY A 42 11.70 2.89 13.44
CA GLY A 42 12.06 1.64 14.10
C GLY A 42 11.10 1.32 15.24
N LEU A 43 10.56 0.10 15.31
CA LEU A 43 9.63 -0.26 16.40
C LEU A 43 10.33 -0.36 17.77
N GLY A 44 11.60 -0.74 17.79
CA GLY A 44 12.34 -0.97 19.04
C GLY A 44 12.76 0.30 19.79
N ASN A 45 12.98 1.39 19.06
CA ASN A 45 13.49 2.65 19.62
C ASN A 45 12.71 3.90 19.15
N TYR A 46 11.75 3.74 18.24
CA TYR A 46 10.94 4.82 17.65
C TYR A 46 11.76 5.89 16.91
N GLU A 47 12.98 5.55 16.47
CA GLU A 47 13.78 6.45 15.66
C GLU A 47 13.22 6.54 14.23
N HIS A 48 13.22 7.75 13.68
CA HIS A 48 12.90 7.97 12.27
C HIS A 48 13.95 7.32 11.38
N LEU A 49 13.53 6.52 10.40
CA LEU A 49 14.43 5.84 9.47
C LEU A 49 14.46 6.56 8.13
N TYR A 50 13.29 6.74 7.51
CA TYR A 50 13.16 7.43 6.23
C TYR A 50 11.73 7.92 5.96
N THR A 51 11.59 8.78 4.96
CA THR A 51 10.33 9.40 4.54
C THR A 51 10.06 9.07 3.07
N ILE A 52 8.81 8.76 2.75
CA ILE A 52 8.32 8.57 1.38
C ILE A 52 7.39 9.73 1.05
N THR A 53 7.72 10.47 0.00
CA THR A 53 6.93 11.61 -0.49
C THR A 53 6.63 11.45 -1.98
N ASP A 54 5.38 11.23 -2.32
CA ASP A 54 4.88 11.30 -3.69
C ASP A 54 3.36 11.49 -3.66
N SER A 55 2.90 12.63 -4.16
CA SER A 55 1.49 13.01 -4.10
C SER A 55 0.55 12.12 -4.93
N ARG A 56 1.13 11.24 -5.76
CA ARG A 56 0.35 10.30 -6.58
C ARG A 56 0.09 8.99 -5.83
N ILE A 57 0.74 8.72 -4.70
CA ILE A 57 0.48 7.51 -3.90
C ILE A 57 -0.95 7.59 -3.37
N GLN A 58 -1.75 6.57 -3.64
CA GLN A 58 -3.09 6.41 -3.08
C GLN A 58 -3.05 5.54 -1.83
N GLU A 59 -2.19 4.54 -1.81
CA GLU A 59 -2.10 3.58 -0.72
C GLU A 59 -0.68 3.02 -0.62
N ILE A 60 -0.26 2.73 0.60
CA ILE A 60 0.90 1.89 0.89
C ILE A 60 0.40 0.66 1.62
N LYS A 61 0.80 -0.51 1.17
CA LYS A 61 0.54 -1.77 1.86
C LYS A 61 1.85 -2.36 2.34
N VAL A 62 1.86 -2.78 3.60
CA VAL A 62 3.04 -3.34 4.25
C VAL A 62 3.02 -4.86 4.12
N SER A 63 4.18 -5.46 3.87
CA SER A 63 4.35 -6.91 3.77
C SER A 63 5.72 -7.32 4.27
N PRO A 64 5.94 -8.61 4.59
CA PRO A 64 7.26 -9.06 5.01
C PRO A 64 8.34 -8.61 4.02
N SER A 65 9.32 -7.87 4.54
CA SER A 65 10.47 -7.30 3.84
C SER A 65 10.21 -6.22 2.79
N ILE A 66 8.96 -5.89 2.46
CA ILE A 66 8.65 -4.92 1.39
C ILE A 66 7.50 -3.97 1.72
N LEU A 67 7.53 -2.80 1.08
CA LEU A 67 6.40 -1.89 0.98
C LEU A 67 5.89 -1.88 -0.46
N LEU A 68 4.59 -2.10 -0.65
CA LEU A 68 3.93 -1.94 -1.95
C LEU A 68 3.25 -0.58 -2.01
N LEU A 69 3.77 0.30 -2.87
CA LEU A 69 3.20 1.61 -3.15
C LEU A 69 2.26 1.48 -4.35
N ILE A 70 1.01 1.87 -4.12
CA ILE A 70 -0.05 1.89 -5.11
C ILE A 70 -0.31 3.33 -5.50
N PHE A 71 -0.09 3.65 -6.77
CA PHE A 71 -0.26 5.00 -7.28
C PHE A 71 -1.62 5.20 -7.93
N SER A 72 -1.98 6.48 -8.03
CA SER A 72 -3.11 6.93 -8.81
C SER A 72 -3.02 6.42 -10.24
N ARG A 73 -4.17 6.01 -10.75
CA ARG A 73 -4.35 5.49 -12.10
C ARG A 73 -3.71 6.41 -13.13
N SER A 74 -3.06 5.83 -14.15
CA SER A 74 -2.34 6.57 -15.17
C SER A 74 -3.24 7.58 -15.88
N HIS A 75 -2.66 8.67 -16.38
CA HIS A 75 -3.36 9.58 -17.28
C HIS A 75 -3.89 8.78 -18.51
N GLY A 76 -5.21 8.81 -18.74
CA GLY A 76 -5.89 7.98 -19.75
C GLY A 76 -6.40 6.60 -19.28
N GLY A 77 -6.24 6.26 -18.00
CA GLY A 77 -6.89 5.12 -17.35
C GLY A 77 -6.33 3.73 -17.72
N GLY A 78 -5.29 3.61 -18.52
CA GLY A 78 -4.86 2.31 -19.07
C GLY A 78 -4.19 1.37 -18.06
N TYR A 79 -3.72 1.87 -16.92
CA TYR A 79 -3.03 1.07 -15.92
C TYR A 79 -2.97 1.79 -14.57
N ILE A 80 -2.61 1.06 -13.53
CA ILE A 80 -2.11 1.60 -12.25
C ILE A 80 -0.59 1.36 -12.16
N PRO A 81 0.21 2.40 -11.84
CA PRO A 81 1.60 2.20 -11.47
C PRO A 81 1.69 1.55 -10.09
N LEU A 82 2.65 0.65 -9.92
CA LEU A 82 2.96 -0.03 -8.67
C LEU A 82 4.48 0.02 -8.45
N ARG A 83 4.91 0.21 -7.19
CA ARG A 83 6.32 0.21 -6.82
C ARG A 83 6.54 -0.60 -5.56
N ILE A 84 7.60 -1.41 -5.57
CA ILE A 84 8.06 -2.16 -4.41
C ILE A 84 9.28 -1.46 -3.86
N LEU A 85 9.24 -1.14 -2.56
CA LEU A 85 10.39 -0.70 -1.80
C LEU A 85 10.85 -1.79 -0.85
N ASP A 86 12.14 -1.82 -0.57
CA ASP A 86 12.71 -2.53 0.56
C ASP A 86 12.29 -1.82 1.86
N VAL A 87 11.73 -2.56 2.82
CA VAL A 87 11.19 -1.98 4.06
C VAL A 87 12.27 -1.51 5.05
N GLU A 88 13.50 -2.00 4.92
CA GLU A 88 14.61 -1.61 5.80
C GLU A 88 15.26 -0.32 5.34
N THR A 89 15.41 -0.15 4.03
CA THR A 89 16.21 0.92 3.43
C THR A 89 15.39 1.96 2.67
N GLY A 90 14.13 1.68 2.37
CA GLY A 90 13.28 2.52 1.53
C GLY A 90 13.69 2.53 0.06
N LYS A 91 14.67 1.71 -0.35
CA LYS A 91 15.16 1.66 -1.73
C LYS A 91 14.14 1.02 -2.65
N VAL A 92 14.05 1.54 -3.87
CA VAL A 92 13.21 0.96 -4.92
C VAL A 92 13.80 -0.39 -5.33
N LEU A 93 13.01 -1.46 -5.15
CA LEU A 93 13.34 -2.80 -5.63
C LEU A 93 12.80 -3.02 -7.04
N ARG A 94 11.58 -2.53 -7.31
CA ARG A 94 10.91 -2.74 -8.60
C ARG A 94 9.83 -1.71 -8.87
N ASP A 95 9.70 -1.31 -10.13
CA ASP A 95 8.52 -0.63 -10.66
C ASP A 95 7.81 -1.55 -11.66
N PHE A 96 6.48 -1.56 -11.64
CA PHE A 96 5.69 -2.27 -12.64
C PHE A 96 4.33 -1.60 -12.84
N LYS A 97 3.63 -2.03 -13.89
CA LYS A 97 2.32 -1.50 -14.26
C LYS A 97 1.33 -2.64 -14.29
N HIS A 98 0.18 -2.46 -13.67
CA HIS A 98 -0.93 -3.37 -13.83
C HIS A 98 -1.95 -2.76 -14.80
N LEU A 99 -2.15 -3.44 -15.93
CA LEU A 99 -3.03 -2.97 -17.01
C LEU A 99 -4.50 -3.04 -16.57
N LEU A 100 -5.27 -2.03 -16.97
CA LEU A 100 -6.68 -1.90 -16.63
C LEU A 100 -7.49 -1.50 -17.86
N HIS A 101 -8.76 -1.90 -17.89
CA HIS A 101 -9.74 -1.41 -18.84
C HIS A 101 -10.08 0.05 -18.54
N ARG A 102 -9.67 0.96 -19.44
CA ARG A 102 -9.64 2.43 -19.26
C ARG A 102 -10.92 3.04 -18.69
N HIS A 103 -12.08 2.57 -19.13
CA HIS A 103 -13.39 3.15 -18.79
C HIS A 103 -14.13 2.40 -17.69
N LYS A 104 -13.49 1.37 -17.10
CA LYS A 104 -14.10 0.57 -16.04
C LYS A 104 -13.62 1.02 -14.68
N LYS A 105 -14.56 1.11 -13.73
CA LYS A 105 -14.27 1.36 -12.31
C LYS A 105 -13.51 0.18 -11.70
N ILE A 106 -12.60 0.46 -10.77
CA ILE A 106 -12.03 -0.55 -9.87
C ILE A 106 -13.03 -0.73 -8.73
N ASP A 107 -13.61 -1.92 -8.61
CA ASP A 107 -14.57 -2.27 -7.55
C ASP A 107 -13.84 -2.46 -6.22
N PHE A 108 -12.73 -3.19 -6.24
CA PHE A 108 -11.84 -3.33 -5.09
C PHE A 108 -10.40 -3.66 -5.53
N MET A 109 -9.47 -3.36 -4.64
CA MET A 109 -8.06 -3.72 -4.76
C MET A 109 -7.52 -4.01 -3.38
N GLU A 110 -7.14 -5.26 -3.11
CA GLU A 110 -6.71 -5.70 -1.79
C GLU A 110 -5.50 -6.61 -1.85
N GLN A 111 -4.62 -6.52 -0.86
CA GLN A 111 -3.44 -7.36 -0.79
C GLN A 111 -3.59 -8.42 0.29
N PHE A 112 -3.21 -9.65 -0.06
CA PHE A 112 -3.10 -10.79 0.84
C PHE A 112 -1.73 -11.43 0.63
N ASN A 113 -0.83 -11.28 1.61
CA ASN A 113 0.57 -11.68 1.50
C ASN A 113 1.19 -11.09 0.22
N GLU A 114 1.74 -11.94 -0.65
CA GLU A 114 2.37 -11.54 -1.91
C GLU A 114 1.39 -11.44 -3.09
N LYS A 115 0.09 -11.41 -2.82
CA LYS A 115 -0.95 -11.42 -3.86
C LYS A 115 -1.77 -10.14 -3.77
N LEU A 116 -1.87 -9.43 -4.89
CA LEU A 116 -2.72 -8.27 -5.05
C LEU A 116 -3.95 -8.68 -5.86
N LEU A 117 -5.12 -8.66 -5.24
CA LEU A 117 -6.40 -8.95 -5.85
C LEU A 117 -6.96 -7.65 -6.42
N ILE A 118 -7.31 -7.66 -7.70
CA ILE A 118 -7.83 -6.49 -8.41
C ILE A 118 -9.11 -6.90 -9.13
N LYS A 119 -10.16 -6.13 -8.93
CA LYS A 119 -11.45 -6.34 -9.59
C LYS A 119 -11.90 -5.04 -10.26
N GLN A 120 -12.19 -5.12 -11.55
CA GLN A 120 -12.92 -4.07 -12.25
C GLN A 120 -14.38 -4.47 -12.47
N GLU A 121 -15.25 -3.48 -12.60
CA GLU A 121 -16.67 -3.71 -12.83
C GLU A 121 -16.92 -4.60 -14.05
N ARG A 122 -17.74 -5.64 -13.87
CA ARG A 122 -18.08 -6.61 -14.93
C ARG A 122 -16.87 -7.28 -15.60
N GLU A 123 -15.69 -7.29 -14.97
CA GLU A 123 -14.53 -8.08 -15.37
C GLU A 123 -14.31 -9.23 -14.38
N ASN A 124 -13.49 -10.21 -14.73
CA ASN A 124 -13.11 -11.25 -13.76
C ASN A 124 -12.21 -10.70 -12.65
N LEU A 125 -12.07 -11.45 -11.56
CA LEU A 125 -11.07 -11.16 -10.53
C LEU A 125 -9.69 -11.49 -11.08
N GLN A 126 -8.75 -10.56 -10.93
CA GLN A 126 -7.34 -10.77 -11.24
C GLN A 126 -6.55 -10.90 -9.94
N ILE A 127 -5.73 -11.95 -9.85
CA ILE A 127 -4.79 -12.18 -8.76
C ILE A 127 -3.39 -11.96 -9.32
N VAL A 128 -2.76 -10.86 -8.90
CA VAL A 128 -1.42 -10.48 -9.30
C VAL A 128 -0.43 -10.95 -8.24
N ASP A 129 0.56 -11.71 -8.64
CA ASP A 129 1.71 -12.02 -7.81
C ASP A 129 2.66 -10.81 -7.79
N VAL A 130 2.85 -10.18 -6.63
CA VAL A 130 3.62 -8.93 -6.50
C VAL A 130 5.10 -9.14 -6.83
N ASN A 131 5.64 -10.31 -6.49
CA ASN A 131 7.06 -10.64 -6.68
C ASN A 131 7.40 -10.95 -8.15
N THR A 132 6.51 -11.62 -8.86
CA THR A 132 6.75 -12.06 -10.25
C THR A 132 6.02 -11.21 -11.29
N SER A 133 5.02 -10.45 -10.88
CA SER A 133 4.02 -9.78 -11.74
C SER A 133 3.19 -10.73 -12.58
N ARG A 134 3.17 -12.04 -12.27
CA ARG A 134 2.29 -13.00 -12.93
C ARG A 134 0.84 -12.71 -12.55
N VAL A 135 -0.04 -12.74 -13.53
CA VAL A 135 -1.48 -12.54 -13.32
C VAL A 135 -2.20 -13.88 -13.55
N VAL A 136 -3.08 -14.23 -12.62
CA VAL A 136 -4.05 -15.31 -12.78
C VAL A 136 -5.43 -14.69 -12.76
N GLU A 137 -6.28 -15.11 -13.68
CA GLU A 137 -7.67 -14.67 -13.74
C GLU A 137 -8.58 -15.77 -13.19
N VAL A 138 -9.52 -15.37 -12.33
CA VAL A 138 -10.52 -16.27 -11.77
C VAL A 138 -11.83 -16.02 -12.49
N GLU A 139 -12.18 -16.93 -13.40
CA GLU A 139 -13.40 -16.85 -14.21
C GLU A 139 -14.66 -17.06 -13.36
N ARG A 140 -15.72 -16.31 -13.66
CA ARG A 140 -17.06 -16.30 -13.00
C ARG A 140 -17.11 -15.55 -11.67
N SER A 141 -17.27 -14.24 -11.75
CA SER A 141 -17.24 -13.33 -10.60
C SER A 141 -18.58 -12.67 -10.29
N HIS A 142 -19.68 -13.42 -10.23
CA HIS A 142 -20.80 -12.97 -9.39
C HIS A 142 -20.44 -13.30 -7.95
N PHE A 143 -19.79 -12.35 -7.27
CA PHE A 143 -19.69 -12.40 -5.82
C PHE A 143 -21.13 -12.30 -5.29
N LEU A 144 -21.67 -13.42 -4.83
CA LEU A 144 -22.93 -13.43 -4.11
C LEU A 144 -22.66 -12.71 -2.78
N THR A 145 -23.25 -11.53 -2.60
CA THR A 145 -23.33 -10.93 -1.26
C THR A 145 -24.13 -11.90 -0.39
N PRO A 146 -23.61 -12.34 0.77
CA PRO A 146 -24.43 -13.10 1.71
C PRO A 146 -25.68 -12.28 2.07
N THR A 147 -26.86 -12.89 1.97
CA THR A 147 -28.14 -12.35 2.44
C THR A 147 -28.39 -12.64 3.90
#